data_AF-A0A4Q5ACJ7-F1
#
_entry.id   AF-A0A4Q5ACJ7-F1
#
_cell.length_a   1.000
_cell.length_b   1.000
_cell.length_c   1.000
_cell.angle_alpha   90.00
_cell.angle_beta   90.00
_cell.angle_gamma   90.00
#
_symmetry.space_group_name_H-M   'P 1'
#
loop_
_entity.id
_entity.type
_entity.pdbx_description
1 polymer ?
#
loop_
_entity_poly.entity_id
_entity_poly.type
_entity_poly.pdbx_seq_one_letter_code
_entity_poly.pdbx_strand_id
1 'polypeptide(L)'
;MNSPIYTSEPAATRALAAEIRHNPQDFLDLISLKIGCTVKDFQTVACEEAERTDVVVTANDENGDVIRIGIEAKFDHIVTRDQLERESGVVDFLLLLVKDERDAIDFVKDVSGVLLWGEVLRCFNESRLTEADIRSIQVPRSTTRHRFRQLKEDMSAYMPEDEWDFNVSVGGSGRPTLSFESREQFHDSSAQDEGDNRRIRGHVAVKGRGTLKNVEEEHYEIFLGIEVPLDAVNFPSPESNIRPGWIDALDTLDCEVLEKNAERVEDLGLRRRSGKRVSGKYKENKKPLADKYLSGRGYLVQGYTDGWALGVRSRSLSFDELSEAAQTLALMVSQWAACYRD
;
A
#
# COMPACT_ATOMS: atom_id res chain seq x y z
N MET A 1 20.01 14.08 -26.65
CA MET A 1 19.23 13.06 -25.92
C MET A 1 17.88 13.00 -26.60
N ASN A 2 17.49 11.85 -27.15
CA ASN A 2 16.18 11.69 -27.77
C ASN A 2 15.10 11.71 -26.69
N SER A 3 14.05 12.50 -26.92
CA SER A 3 12.86 12.48 -26.07
C SER A 3 12.21 11.09 -26.10
N PRO A 4 11.65 10.60 -24.99
CA PRO A 4 10.95 9.33 -24.96
C PRO A 4 9.77 9.34 -25.93
N ILE A 5 9.63 8.26 -26.70
CA ILE A 5 8.62 8.03 -27.72
C ILE A 5 7.45 7.23 -27.12
N TYR A 6 7.75 6.24 -26.27
CA TYR A 6 6.75 5.37 -25.67
C TYR A 6 6.52 5.76 -24.21
N THR A 7 5.42 6.48 -23.96
CA THR A 7 5.15 7.10 -22.64
C THR A 7 3.98 6.47 -21.88
N SER A 8 3.46 5.32 -22.31
CA SER A 8 2.44 4.55 -21.59
C SER A 8 2.72 3.04 -21.66
N GLU A 9 2.20 2.29 -20.69
CA GLU A 9 2.33 0.82 -20.62
C GLU A 9 1.81 0.13 -21.90
N PRO A 10 0.58 0.38 -22.40
CA PRO A 10 0.13 -0.21 -23.66
C PRO A 10 0.99 0.16 -24.88
N ALA A 11 1.60 1.35 -24.88
CA ALA A 11 2.50 1.74 -25.95
C ALA A 11 3.82 0.96 -25.88
N ALA A 12 4.34 0.73 -24.68
CA ALA A 12 5.56 -0.04 -24.46
C ALA A 12 5.37 -1.54 -24.75
N THR A 13 4.26 -2.15 -24.32
CA THR A 13 3.99 -3.58 -24.57
C THR A 13 3.76 -3.86 -26.06
N ARG A 14 3.04 -2.98 -26.77
CA ARG A 14 2.90 -3.07 -28.23
C ARG A 14 4.22 -2.85 -28.96
N ALA A 15 5.07 -1.95 -28.47
CA ALA A 15 6.41 -1.76 -29.02
C ALA A 15 7.27 -3.01 -28.81
N LEU A 16 7.25 -3.59 -27.60
CA LEU A 16 7.92 -4.84 -27.29
C LEU A 16 7.47 -5.98 -28.24
N ALA A 17 6.17 -6.15 -28.45
CA ALA A 17 5.67 -7.15 -29.39
C ALA A 17 6.15 -6.90 -30.83
N ALA A 18 6.32 -5.64 -31.24
CA ALA A 18 6.90 -5.33 -32.55
C ALA A 18 8.39 -5.67 -32.64
N GLU A 19 9.15 -5.49 -31.56
CA GLU A 19 10.55 -5.90 -31.48
C GLU A 19 10.68 -7.44 -31.50
N ILE A 20 9.87 -8.17 -30.72
CA ILE A 20 9.80 -9.64 -30.73
C ILE A 20 9.50 -10.15 -32.15
N ARG A 21 8.52 -9.55 -32.84
CA ARG A 21 8.17 -9.95 -34.22
C ARG A 21 9.34 -9.77 -35.19
N HIS A 22 10.21 -8.80 -34.95
CA HIS A 22 11.31 -8.49 -35.85
C HIS A 22 12.56 -9.33 -35.59
N ASN A 23 12.90 -9.55 -34.31
CA ASN A 23 14.07 -10.33 -33.91
C ASN A 23 13.78 -11.20 -32.67
N PRO A 24 13.11 -12.36 -32.85
CA PRO A 24 12.62 -13.14 -31.71
C PRO A 24 13.71 -13.96 -31.00
N GLN A 25 14.83 -14.28 -31.64
CA GLN A 25 15.71 -15.38 -31.20
C GLN A 25 16.28 -15.17 -29.78
N ASP A 26 17.00 -14.06 -29.54
CA ASP A 26 17.61 -13.78 -28.24
C ASP A 26 16.56 -13.63 -27.13
N PHE A 27 15.33 -13.23 -27.51
CA PHE A 27 14.20 -13.13 -26.61
C PHE A 27 13.62 -14.52 -26.26
N LEU A 28 13.52 -15.43 -27.23
CA LEU A 28 13.11 -16.82 -26.99
C LEU A 28 14.14 -17.57 -26.12
N ASP A 29 15.43 -17.30 -26.30
CA ASP A 29 16.49 -17.87 -25.47
C ASP A 29 16.37 -17.38 -24.02
N LEU A 30 16.07 -16.09 -23.82
CA LEU A 30 15.78 -15.52 -22.49
C LEU A 30 14.53 -16.17 -21.86
N ILE A 31 13.44 -16.31 -22.61
CA ILE A 31 12.23 -16.98 -22.13
C ILE A 31 12.56 -18.42 -21.71
N SER A 32 13.28 -19.16 -22.56
CA SER A 32 13.61 -20.56 -22.33
C SER A 32 14.32 -20.76 -20.99
N LEU A 33 15.25 -19.86 -20.68
CA LEU A 33 15.95 -19.83 -19.40
C LEU A 33 15.01 -19.57 -18.22
N LYS A 34 14.04 -18.68 -18.38
CA LYS A 34 13.14 -18.25 -17.28
C LYS A 34 12.07 -19.29 -16.96
N ILE A 35 11.54 -19.99 -17.97
CA ILE A 35 10.51 -21.02 -17.76
C ILE A 35 11.10 -22.43 -17.60
N GLY A 36 12.39 -22.62 -17.88
CA GLY A 36 13.07 -23.92 -17.76
C GLY A 36 12.70 -24.93 -18.85
N CYS A 37 12.22 -24.45 -20.00
CA CYS A 37 11.84 -25.25 -21.16
C CYS A 37 12.40 -24.60 -22.44
N THR A 38 12.82 -25.40 -23.42
CA THR A 38 13.30 -24.88 -24.70
C THR A 38 12.14 -24.28 -25.50
N VAL A 39 12.26 -23.01 -25.89
CA VAL A 39 11.33 -22.32 -26.78
C VAL A 39 12.04 -21.99 -28.09
N LYS A 40 11.52 -22.48 -29.21
CA LYS A 40 12.10 -22.31 -30.55
C LYS A 40 11.00 -22.09 -31.59
N ASP A 41 11.40 -21.85 -32.83
CA ASP A 41 10.49 -21.76 -33.99
C ASP A 41 9.33 -20.79 -33.76
N PHE A 42 9.65 -19.50 -33.55
CA PHE A 42 8.69 -18.42 -33.40
C PHE A 42 7.59 -18.48 -34.47
N GLN A 43 6.32 -18.45 -34.05
CA GLN A 43 5.18 -18.40 -34.96
C GLN A 43 4.55 -17.01 -35.01
N THR A 44 4.08 -16.51 -33.86
CA THR A 44 3.34 -15.25 -33.79
C THR A 44 3.54 -14.54 -32.46
N VAL A 45 3.28 -13.24 -32.49
CA VAL A 45 3.12 -12.42 -31.29
C VAL A 45 1.90 -11.52 -31.45
N ALA A 46 1.04 -11.51 -30.44
CA ALA A 46 -0.16 -10.70 -30.35
C ALA A 46 -0.13 -9.84 -29.08
N CYS A 47 -0.89 -8.75 -29.08
CA CYS A 47 -1.09 -7.90 -27.90
C CYS A 47 -2.54 -7.92 -27.48
N GLU A 48 -2.79 -7.81 -26.18
CA GLU A 48 -4.13 -7.70 -25.60
C GLU A 48 -5.05 -8.88 -26.01
N GLU A 49 -4.47 -10.07 -26.16
CA GLU A 49 -5.17 -11.32 -26.53
C GLU A 49 -5.36 -12.20 -25.28
N ALA A 50 -6.28 -13.18 -25.35
CA ALA A 50 -6.49 -14.21 -24.33
C ALA A 50 -6.67 -13.64 -22.91
N GLU A 51 -7.91 -13.24 -22.58
CA GLU A 51 -8.24 -12.57 -21.32
C GLU A 51 -7.55 -11.20 -21.11
N ARG A 52 -7.09 -10.57 -22.21
CA ARG A 52 -6.37 -9.27 -22.23
C ARG A 52 -4.94 -9.33 -21.68
N THR A 53 -4.29 -10.48 -21.77
CA THR A 53 -2.85 -10.58 -21.53
C THR A 53 -2.11 -9.59 -22.43
N ASP A 54 -1.20 -8.79 -21.86
CA ASP A 54 -0.53 -7.70 -22.58
C ASP A 54 0.16 -8.15 -23.87
N VAL A 55 0.94 -9.23 -23.81
CA VAL A 55 1.61 -9.84 -24.96
C VAL A 55 1.48 -11.37 -24.89
N VAL A 56 1.12 -12.00 -25.99
CA VAL A 56 1.11 -13.47 -26.12
C VAL A 56 2.03 -13.88 -27.27
N VAL A 57 3.02 -14.73 -26.97
CA VAL A 57 3.96 -15.30 -27.93
C VAL A 57 3.59 -16.75 -28.18
N THR A 58 3.42 -17.12 -29.45
CA THR A 58 3.22 -18.51 -29.89
C THR A 58 4.49 -19.01 -30.54
N ALA A 59 4.99 -20.15 -30.09
CA ALA A 59 6.23 -20.78 -30.55
C ALA A 59 6.13 -22.31 -30.39
N ASN A 60 7.20 -23.04 -30.67
CA ASN A 60 7.27 -24.48 -30.44
C ASN A 60 8.22 -24.81 -29.28
N ASP A 61 7.95 -25.91 -28.59
CA ASP A 61 8.88 -26.48 -27.62
C ASP A 61 9.97 -27.36 -28.29
N GLU A 62 10.81 -28.02 -27.49
CA GLU A 62 11.82 -28.95 -28.02
C GLU A 62 11.25 -30.12 -28.83
N ASN A 63 10.04 -30.59 -28.48
CA ASN A 63 9.33 -31.70 -29.11
C ASN A 63 8.60 -31.27 -30.40
N GLY A 64 8.49 -29.97 -30.64
CA GLY A 64 7.77 -29.39 -31.77
C GLY A 64 6.29 -29.13 -31.49
N ASP A 65 5.84 -29.27 -30.23
CA ASP A 65 4.50 -28.94 -29.81
C ASP A 65 4.33 -27.41 -29.71
N VAL A 66 3.15 -26.91 -30.09
CA VAL A 66 2.85 -25.48 -30.03
C VAL A 66 2.60 -25.06 -28.59
N ILE A 67 3.31 -24.03 -28.14
CA ILE A 67 3.17 -23.44 -26.81
C ILE A 67 2.82 -21.95 -26.90
N ARG A 68 2.01 -21.49 -25.96
CA ARG A 68 1.59 -20.10 -25.77
C ARG A 68 2.22 -19.56 -24.49
N ILE A 69 2.98 -18.49 -24.62
CA ILE A 69 3.61 -17.79 -23.50
C ILE A 69 2.95 -16.42 -23.35
N GLY A 70 2.23 -16.22 -22.26
CA GLY A 70 1.69 -14.92 -21.86
C GLY A 70 2.74 -14.09 -21.14
N ILE A 71 2.78 -12.80 -21.42
CA ILE A 71 3.63 -11.82 -20.75
C ILE A 71 2.72 -10.70 -20.28
N GLU A 72 2.63 -10.54 -18.97
CA GLU A 72 1.87 -9.47 -18.33
C GLU A 72 2.84 -8.39 -17.85
N ALA A 73 2.74 -7.17 -18.39
CA ALA A 73 3.67 -6.10 -18.07
C ALA A 73 3.12 -5.21 -16.97
N LYS A 74 3.85 -5.16 -15.86
CA LYS A 74 3.43 -4.41 -14.69
C LYS A 74 4.27 -3.16 -14.52
N PHE A 75 3.65 -2.00 -14.79
CA PHE A 75 4.24 -0.70 -14.46
C PHE A 75 3.72 -0.19 -13.10
N ASP A 76 2.40 0.01 -12.89
CA ASP A 76 1.80 0.30 -11.55
C ASP A 76 0.42 -0.29 -11.27
N HIS A 77 -0.32 -0.79 -12.24
CA HIS A 77 -1.66 -1.25 -11.92
C HIS A 77 -1.58 -2.47 -10.97
N ILE A 78 -2.60 -2.61 -10.10
CA ILE A 78 -2.67 -3.76 -9.20
C ILE A 78 -3.04 -4.95 -10.06
N VAL A 79 -2.04 -5.77 -10.39
CA VAL A 79 -2.28 -7.13 -10.86
C VAL A 79 -2.84 -7.91 -9.67
N THR A 80 -4.07 -8.42 -9.83
CA THR A 80 -4.71 -9.25 -8.80
C THR A 80 -4.36 -10.72 -9.02
N ARG A 81 -4.41 -11.54 -7.97
CA ARG A 81 -4.28 -13.00 -8.14
C ARG A 81 -5.36 -13.54 -9.08
N ASP A 82 -6.60 -13.08 -8.93
CA ASP A 82 -7.70 -13.44 -9.84
C ASP A 82 -7.43 -13.06 -11.31
N GLN A 83 -6.61 -12.03 -11.57
CA GLN A 83 -6.19 -11.70 -12.93
C GLN A 83 -5.16 -12.73 -13.41
N LEU A 84 -4.10 -12.96 -12.64
CA LEU A 84 -3.06 -13.94 -12.98
C LEU A 84 -3.61 -15.36 -13.14
N GLU A 85 -4.52 -15.78 -12.27
CA GLU A 85 -5.18 -17.08 -12.35
C GLU A 85 -5.97 -17.22 -13.67
N ARG A 86 -6.72 -16.18 -14.07
CA ARG A 86 -7.45 -16.19 -15.34
C ARG A 86 -6.52 -16.22 -16.56
N GLU A 87 -5.47 -15.42 -16.54
CA GLU A 87 -4.48 -15.36 -17.63
C GLU A 87 -3.69 -16.66 -17.73
N SER A 88 -3.24 -17.22 -16.60
CA SER A 88 -2.54 -18.51 -16.55
C SER A 88 -3.40 -19.68 -17.04
N GLY A 89 -4.73 -19.55 -17.00
CA GLY A 89 -5.65 -20.55 -17.53
C GLY A 89 -5.76 -20.58 -19.07
N VAL A 90 -5.23 -19.58 -19.78
CA VAL A 90 -5.35 -19.44 -21.25
C VAL A 90 -4.01 -19.45 -21.99
N VAL A 91 -2.90 -19.63 -21.28
CA VAL A 91 -1.53 -19.79 -21.80
C VAL A 91 -0.84 -20.96 -21.11
N ASP A 92 0.17 -21.56 -21.74
CA ASP A 92 0.94 -22.66 -21.16
C ASP A 92 1.93 -22.15 -20.10
N PHE A 93 2.46 -20.94 -20.30
CA PHE A 93 3.35 -20.25 -19.37
C PHE A 93 2.96 -18.78 -19.25
N LEU A 94 2.93 -18.27 -18.02
CA LEU A 94 2.70 -16.85 -17.75
C LEU A 94 3.96 -16.23 -17.15
N LEU A 95 4.45 -15.15 -17.76
CA LEU A 95 5.62 -14.41 -17.31
C LEU A 95 5.21 -13.01 -16.84
N LEU A 96 5.73 -12.57 -15.70
CA LEU A 96 5.52 -11.21 -15.22
C LEU A 96 6.70 -10.33 -15.62
N LEU A 97 6.45 -9.24 -16.35
CA LEU A 97 7.45 -8.28 -16.79
C LEU A 97 7.42 -7.02 -15.92
N VAL A 98 8.48 -6.80 -15.14
CA VAL A 98 8.58 -5.70 -14.16
C VAL A 98 9.79 -4.80 -14.44
N LYS A 99 9.76 -3.58 -13.89
CA LYS A 99 10.96 -2.69 -13.91
C LYS A 99 12.00 -3.12 -12.86
N ASP A 100 11.52 -3.62 -11.73
CA ASP A 100 12.33 -4.01 -10.58
C ASP A 100 11.84 -5.35 -10.04
N GLU A 101 12.76 -6.27 -9.74
CA GLU A 101 12.44 -7.61 -9.25
C GLU A 101 11.59 -7.59 -7.97
N ARG A 102 11.74 -6.54 -7.14
CA ARG A 102 10.97 -6.37 -5.91
C ARG A 102 9.46 -6.19 -6.16
N ASP A 103 9.05 -5.82 -7.36
CA ASP A 103 7.63 -5.66 -7.72
C ASP A 103 6.93 -6.97 -8.06
N ALA A 104 7.71 -8.05 -8.20
CA ALA A 104 7.23 -9.39 -8.45
C ALA A 104 7.14 -10.27 -7.19
N ILE A 105 7.74 -9.86 -6.05
CA ILE A 105 7.86 -10.70 -4.82
C ILE A 105 6.55 -11.37 -4.42
N ASP A 106 5.45 -10.61 -4.43
CA ASP A 106 4.14 -11.10 -3.98
C ASP A 106 3.48 -12.10 -4.96
N PHE A 107 4.01 -12.22 -6.19
CA PHE A 107 3.43 -12.95 -7.32
C PHE A 107 4.34 -14.04 -7.89
N VAL A 108 5.58 -14.19 -7.38
CA VAL A 108 6.56 -15.18 -7.91
C VAL A 108 5.99 -16.60 -7.94
N LYS A 109 5.09 -16.93 -7.00
CA LYS A 109 4.45 -18.25 -6.92
C LYS A 109 3.27 -18.42 -7.88
N ASP A 110 2.75 -17.32 -8.43
CA ASP A 110 1.55 -17.26 -9.25
C ASP A 110 1.88 -17.23 -10.76
N VAL A 111 3.18 -17.18 -11.13
CA VAL A 111 3.65 -17.09 -12.52
C VAL A 111 4.78 -18.09 -12.80
N SER A 112 4.98 -18.43 -14.07
CA SER A 112 6.05 -19.33 -14.53
C SER A 112 7.44 -18.71 -14.46
N GLY A 113 7.54 -17.38 -14.38
CA GLY A 113 8.81 -16.67 -14.29
C GLY A 113 8.67 -15.15 -14.26
N VAL A 114 9.76 -14.47 -13.91
CA VAL A 114 9.83 -13.00 -13.82
C VAL A 114 10.90 -12.47 -14.78
N LEU A 115 10.50 -11.51 -15.60
CA LEU A 115 11.35 -10.79 -16.54
C LEU A 115 11.58 -9.36 -16.05
N LEU A 116 12.79 -8.84 -16.25
CA LEU A 116 13.07 -7.42 -16.09
C LEU A 116 13.07 -6.73 -17.44
N TRP A 117 12.49 -5.52 -17.51
CA TRP A 117 12.54 -4.69 -18.72
C TRP A 117 13.98 -4.49 -19.23
N GLY A 118 14.95 -4.29 -18.34
CA GLY A 118 16.35 -4.14 -18.72
C GLY A 118 16.98 -5.41 -19.31
N GLU A 119 16.51 -6.60 -18.93
CA GLU A 119 16.96 -7.88 -19.52
C GLU A 119 16.35 -8.03 -20.91
N VAL A 120 15.04 -7.85 -21.01
CA VAL A 120 14.29 -7.99 -22.26
C VAL A 120 14.79 -7.03 -23.33
N LEU A 121 15.05 -5.77 -23.00
CA LEU A 121 15.55 -4.79 -23.97
C LEU A 121 16.94 -5.10 -24.51
N ARG A 122 17.77 -5.85 -23.76
CA ARG A 122 19.11 -6.27 -24.23
C ARG A 122 19.07 -7.36 -25.29
N CYS A 123 17.94 -8.06 -25.44
CA CYS A 123 17.72 -9.01 -26.54
C CYS A 123 17.62 -8.30 -27.91
N PHE A 124 17.55 -6.97 -27.94
CA PHE A 124 17.28 -6.20 -29.16
C PHE A 124 18.35 -5.12 -29.37
N ASN A 125 19.35 -5.43 -30.21
CA ASN A 125 20.51 -4.56 -30.48
C ASN A 125 20.16 -3.17 -31.03
N GLU A 126 19.03 -3.02 -31.74
CA GLU A 126 18.55 -1.75 -32.31
C GLU A 126 17.09 -1.46 -31.90
N SER A 127 16.74 -1.79 -30.66
CA SER A 127 15.38 -1.57 -30.15
C SER A 127 14.95 -0.11 -30.29
N ARG A 128 13.78 0.11 -30.89
CA ARG A 128 13.13 1.43 -30.87
C ARG A 128 12.57 1.76 -29.48
N LEU A 129 12.25 0.74 -28.69
CA LEU A 129 11.87 0.85 -27.29
C LEU A 129 13.13 0.88 -26.43
N THR A 130 13.40 2.01 -25.78
CA THR A 130 14.65 2.21 -25.03
C THR A 130 14.43 2.12 -23.51
N GLU A 131 15.50 1.93 -22.75
CA GLU A 131 15.42 2.06 -21.28
C GLU A 131 14.96 3.47 -20.84
N ALA A 132 15.21 4.49 -21.66
CA ALA A 132 14.74 5.85 -21.38
C ALA A 132 13.21 5.94 -21.51
N ASP A 133 12.62 5.27 -22.50
CA ASP A 133 11.16 5.15 -22.64
C ASP A 133 10.56 4.48 -21.40
N ILE A 134 11.08 3.30 -21.02
CA ILE A 134 10.61 2.56 -19.84
C ILE A 134 10.73 3.40 -18.57
N ARG A 135 11.84 4.13 -18.39
CA ARG A 135 12.01 5.05 -17.24
C ARG A 135 11.06 6.24 -17.29
N SER A 136 10.74 6.74 -18.48
CA SER A 136 9.87 7.91 -18.67
C SER A 136 8.39 7.63 -18.40
N ILE A 137 7.96 6.37 -18.53
CA ILE A 137 6.63 5.95 -18.13
C ILE A 137 6.56 6.20 -16.63
N GLN A 138 5.94 7.32 -16.26
CA GLN A 138 5.75 7.77 -14.90
C GLN A 138 4.75 6.83 -14.24
N VAL A 139 5.15 6.35 -13.07
CA VAL A 139 4.43 5.35 -12.31
C VAL A 139 4.22 5.92 -10.91
N PRO A 140 3.32 6.90 -10.72
CA PRO A 140 3.22 7.63 -9.46
C PRO A 140 2.96 6.70 -8.27
N ARG A 141 2.31 5.55 -8.50
CA ARG A 141 1.89 4.62 -7.45
C ARG A 141 2.95 3.58 -7.04
N SER A 142 3.97 3.30 -7.86
CA SER A 142 5.04 2.36 -7.48
C SER A 142 6.08 3.04 -6.61
N THR A 143 6.49 4.26 -6.95
CA THR A 143 7.43 5.04 -6.13
C THR A 143 6.87 5.25 -4.72
N THR A 144 5.60 5.61 -4.57
CA THR A 144 4.97 5.75 -3.25
C THR A 144 4.85 4.41 -2.51
N ARG A 145 4.63 3.29 -3.21
CA ARG A 145 4.65 1.96 -2.59
C ARG A 145 6.04 1.55 -2.12
N HIS A 146 7.09 1.78 -2.91
CA HIS A 146 8.47 1.55 -2.47
C HIS A 146 8.82 2.42 -1.26
N ARG A 147 8.41 3.69 -1.28
CA ARG A 147 8.56 4.59 -0.14
C ARG A 147 7.87 4.04 1.11
N PHE A 148 6.67 3.48 0.98
CA PHE A 148 5.97 2.87 2.11
C PHE A 148 6.55 1.54 2.57
N ARG A 149 7.15 0.75 1.67
CA ARG A 149 7.93 -0.44 2.06
C ARG A 149 9.17 -0.05 2.87
N GLN A 150 9.91 0.96 2.42
CA GLN A 150 11.04 1.50 3.18
C GLN A 150 10.58 2.09 4.52
N LEU A 151 9.47 2.83 4.54
CA LEU A 151 8.91 3.37 5.77
C LEU A 151 8.48 2.27 6.75
N LYS A 152 7.94 1.16 6.24
CA LYS A 152 7.65 -0.03 7.05
C LYS A 152 8.93 -0.54 7.70
N GLU A 153 10.01 -0.72 6.94
CA GLU A 153 11.31 -1.17 7.47
C GLU A 153 11.82 -0.25 8.58
N ASP A 154 11.74 1.07 8.38
CA ASP A 154 12.12 2.07 9.40
C ASP A 154 11.27 1.96 10.67
N MET A 155 9.96 1.76 10.54
CA MET A 155 9.04 1.62 11.68
C MET A 155 9.21 0.30 12.42
N SER A 156 9.52 -0.79 11.70
CA SER A 156 9.69 -2.13 12.27
C SER A 156 10.85 -2.22 13.28
N ALA A 157 11.79 -1.27 13.27
CA ALA A 157 12.83 -1.17 14.29
C ALA A 157 12.28 -0.89 15.70
N TYR A 158 11.12 -0.23 15.80
CA TYR A 158 10.46 0.09 17.07
C TYR A 158 9.17 -0.70 17.29
N MET A 159 8.59 -1.24 16.21
CA MET A 159 7.34 -1.99 16.19
C MET A 159 7.58 -3.37 15.57
N PRO A 160 8.02 -4.36 16.38
CA PRO A 160 8.35 -5.69 15.89
C PRO A 160 7.18 -6.38 15.16
N GLU A 161 7.47 -7.12 14.08
CA GLU A 161 6.45 -7.77 13.23
C GLU A 161 5.69 -8.92 13.92
N ASP A 162 6.19 -9.43 15.04
CA ASP A 162 5.49 -10.39 15.89
C ASP A 162 4.40 -9.74 16.74
N GLU A 163 4.51 -8.43 17.01
CA GLU A 163 3.55 -7.65 17.79
C GLU A 163 2.62 -6.78 16.91
N TRP A 164 3.06 -6.43 15.70
CA TRP A 164 2.37 -5.48 14.82
C TRP A 164 2.15 -6.03 13.42
N ASP A 165 0.95 -5.83 12.90
CA ASP A 165 0.62 -6.09 11.50
C ASP A 165 0.76 -4.81 10.69
N PHE A 166 1.59 -4.87 9.64
CA PHE A 166 1.75 -3.81 8.66
C PHE A 166 1.17 -4.22 7.32
N ASN A 167 0.41 -3.32 6.69
CA ASN A 167 -0.16 -3.55 5.37
C ASN A 167 0.00 -2.31 4.49
N VAL A 168 0.66 -2.48 3.35
CA VAL A 168 0.68 -1.49 2.27
C VAL A 168 -0.45 -1.81 1.32
N SER A 169 -1.59 -1.14 1.51
CA SER A 169 -2.79 -1.35 0.69
C SER A 169 -3.07 -0.15 -0.19
N VAL A 170 -3.93 -0.34 -1.18
CA VAL A 170 -4.50 0.76 -1.96
C VAL A 170 -5.93 0.93 -1.48
N GLY A 171 -6.21 1.99 -0.71
CA GLY A 171 -7.55 2.23 -0.17
C GLY A 171 -8.58 2.50 -1.28
N GLY A 172 -9.87 2.61 -0.93
CA GLY A 172 -10.98 2.83 -1.89
C GLY A 172 -10.88 4.08 -2.78
N SER A 173 -9.92 4.98 -2.52
CA SER A 173 -9.58 6.13 -3.37
C SER A 173 -8.50 5.83 -4.43
N GLY A 174 -7.97 4.61 -4.49
CA GLY A 174 -6.92 4.22 -5.42
C GLY A 174 -5.51 4.72 -5.04
N ARG A 175 -5.30 5.16 -3.79
CA ARG A 175 -4.00 5.66 -3.30
C ARG A 175 -3.35 4.67 -2.34
N PRO A 176 -2.03 4.45 -2.44
CA PRO A 176 -1.29 3.69 -1.44
C PRO A 176 -1.51 4.25 -0.04
N THR A 177 -1.60 3.37 0.94
CA THR A 177 -1.68 3.66 2.36
C THR A 177 -0.87 2.59 3.08
N LEU A 178 0.04 3.00 3.95
CA LEU A 178 0.67 2.09 4.91
C LEU A 178 -0.17 2.13 6.18
N SER A 179 -0.90 1.06 6.47
CA SER A 179 -1.62 0.89 7.74
C SER A 179 -0.84 -0.02 8.67
N PHE A 180 -0.98 0.22 9.97
CA PHE A 180 -0.48 -0.66 11.02
C PHE A 180 -1.55 -0.88 12.08
N GLU A 181 -1.54 -2.07 12.68
CA GLU A 181 -2.35 -2.37 13.86
C GLU A 181 -1.66 -3.33 14.82
N SER A 182 -1.98 -3.22 16.10
CA SER A 182 -1.50 -4.16 17.11
C SER A 182 -2.15 -5.53 16.91
N ARG A 183 -1.35 -6.59 17.02
CA ARG A 183 -1.86 -7.98 17.01
C ARG A 183 -2.59 -8.31 18.30
N GLU A 184 -2.00 -7.88 19.41
CA GLU A 184 -2.62 -7.93 20.72
C GLU A 184 -3.78 -6.92 20.80
N GLN A 185 -4.84 -7.34 21.46
CA GLN A 185 -5.87 -6.42 21.90
C GLN A 185 -5.52 -5.98 23.32
N PHE A 186 -5.59 -4.68 23.57
CA PHE A 186 -5.32 -4.10 24.86
C PHE A 186 -6.62 -4.02 25.65
N HIS A 187 -6.55 -4.48 26.90
CA HIS A 187 -7.63 -4.35 27.86
C HIS A 187 -7.41 -3.06 28.66
N ASP A 188 -8.44 -2.25 28.77
CA ASP A 188 -8.43 -1.14 29.72
C ASP A 188 -8.75 -1.68 31.12
N SER A 189 -7.77 -1.65 32.03
CA SER A 189 -7.92 -2.07 33.42
C SER A 189 -9.01 -1.29 34.19
N SER A 190 -9.48 -0.17 33.66
CA SER A 190 -10.60 0.62 34.22
C SER A 190 -11.98 0.21 33.68
N ALA A 191 -12.05 -0.62 32.62
CA ALA A 191 -13.29 -1.13 32.08
C ALA A 191 -13.88 -2.19 33.02
N GLN A 192 -15.12 -1.97 33.48
CA GLN A 192 -15.81 -2.89 34.39
C GLN A 192 -16.21 -4.23 33.74
N ASP A 193 -16.06 -4.36 32.42
CA ASP A 193 -16.33 -5.58 31.66
C ASP A 193 -15.04 -6.09 31.02
N GLU A 194 -14.70 -7.37 31.25
CA GLU A 194 -13.56 -8.12 30.64
C GLU A 194 -13.58 -8.17 29.09
N GLY A 195 -14.52 -7.47 28.44
CA GLY A 195 -14.78 -7.53 27.00
C GLY A 195 -14.39 -6.29 26.18
N ASP A 196 -13.94 -5.18 26.77
CA ASP A 196 -13.56 -3.97 25.99
C ASP A 196 -12.11 -4.00 25.50
N ASN A 197 -11.78 -5.06 24.75
CA ASN A 197 -10.46 -5.28 24.17
C ASN A 197 -10.34 -4.53 22.84
N ARG A 198 -9.32 -3.67 22.70
CA ARG A 198 -9.16 -2.77 21.54
C ARG A 198 -7.77 -2.86 20.95
N ARG A 199 -7.66 -2.65 19.64
CA ARG A 199 -6.36 -2.55 18.95
C ARG A 199 -5.92 -1.11 18.81
N ILE A 200 -4.62 -0.85 18.99
CA ILE A 200 -4.00 0.40 18.52
C ILE A 200 -3.88 0.30 17.01
N ARG A 201 -4.28 1.36 16.30
CA ARG A 201 -4.32 1.41 14.84
C ARG A 201 -3.80 2.73 14.32
N GLY A 202 -3.20 2.70 13.13
CA GLY A 202 -2.82 3.92 12.45
C GLY A 202 -2.57 3.73 10.98
N HIS A 203 -2.30 4.85 10.30
CA HIS A 203 -1.84 4.82 8.92
C HIS A 203 -1.02 6.04 8.54
N VAL A 204 -0.23 5.85 7.49
CA VAL A 204 0.41 6.90 6.70
C VAL A 204 -0.25 6.89 5.31
N ALA A 205 -0.86 8.00 4.92
CA ALA A 205 -1.64 8.10 3.69
C ALA A 205 -1.31 9.37 2.89
N VAL A 206 -1.41 9.29 1.56
CA VAL A 206 -1.25 10.45 0.67
C VAL A 206 -2.49 11.35 0.74
N LYS A 207 -2.32 12.62 1.12
CA LYS A 207 -3.39 13.62 1.28
C LYS A 207 -3.81 14.23 -0.07
N GLY A 208 -5.11 14.56 -0.20
CA GLY A 208 -5.69 15.21 -1.39
C GLY A 208 -6.55 14.27 -2.26
N ARG A 209 -7.27 14.84 -3.25
CA ARG A 209 -8.06 14.11 -4.26
C ARG A 209 -7.43 14.31 -5.65
N GLY A 210 -7.41 13.26 -6.48
CA GLY A 210 -6.91 13.29 -7.86
C GLY A 210 -5.52 12.66 -8.05
N THR A 211 -5.11 12.44 -9.29
CA THR A 211 -3.76 11.96 -9.63
C THR A 211 -2.79 13.14 -9.61
N LEU A 212 -1.78 13.10 -8.75
CA LEU A 212 -0.70 14.09 -8.79
C LEU A 212 0.20 13.79 -9.98
N LYS A 213 0.69 14.85 -10.65
CA LYS A 213 1.59 14.69 -11.81
C LYS A 213 3.01 14.32 -11.38
N ASN A 214 3.41 14.74 -10.18
CA ASN A 214 4.74 14.53 -9.63
C ASN A 214 4.66 13.96 -8.21
N VAL A 215 5.51 12.98 -7.94
CA VAL A 215 5.61 12.30 -6.63
C VAL A 215 6.25 13.20 -5.54
N GLU A 216 6.97 14.25 -5.95
CA GLU A 216 7.56 15.27 -5.06
C GLU A 216 6.53 16.28 -4.54
N GLU A 217 5.39 16.41 -5.23
CA GLU A 217 4.26 17.24 -4.81
C GLU A 217 3.28 16.47 -3.90
N GLU A 218 3.60 15.21 -3.58
CA GLU A 218 2.81 14.42 -2.64
C GLU A 218 2.97 14.94 -1.22
N HIS A 219 1.83 15.19 -0.59
CA HIS A 219 1.77 15.42 0.84
C HIS A 219 1.19 14.22 1.54
N TYR A 220 1.71 13.92 2.71
CA TYR A 220 1.30 12.80 3.53
C TYR A 220 0.56 13.27 4.77
N GLU A 221 -0.24 12.36 5.33
CA GLU A 221 -0.93 12.53 6.60
C GLU A 221 -0.76 11.26 7.41
N ILE A 222 -0.46 11.42 8.68
CA ILE A 222 -0.33 10.34 9.65
C ILE A 222 -1.57 10.36 10.54
N PHE A 223 -2.12 9.19 10.83
CA PHE A 223 -3.17 8.97 11.80
C PHE A 223 -2.73 7.91 12.80
N LEU A 224 -3.02 8.15 14.08
CA LEU A 224 -2.83 7.22 15.19
C LEU A 224 -4.08 7.23 16.07
N GLY A 225 -4.59 6.07 16.43
CA GLY A 225 -5.75 5.97 17.30
C GLY A 225 -5.99 4.57 17.86
N ILE A 226 -7.13 4.44 18.54
CA ILE A 226 -7.62 3.19 19.12
C ILE A 226 -8.84 2.72 18.34
N GLU A 227 -9.01 1.41 18.20
CA GLU A 227 -10.21 0.79 17.62
C GLU A 227 -11.48 1.20 18.38
N VAL A 228 -12.49 1.64 17.63
CA VAL A 228 -13.79 2.04 18.17
C VAL A 228 -14.91 1.47 17.30
N PRO A 229 -15.44 0.28 17.64
CA PRO A 229 -16.58 -0.31 16.95
C PRO A 229 -17.79 0.61 16.95
N LEU A 230 -18.59 0.58 15.87
CA LEU A 230 -19.77 1.43 15.74
C LEU A 230 -20.99 0.76 16.39
N ASP A 231 -21.12 0.88 17.70
CA ASP A 231 -22.23 0.34 18.49
C ASP A 231 -22.68 1.28 19.63
N ALA A 232 -23.71 0.86 20.36
CA ALA A 232 -24.28 1.63 21.47
C ALA A 232 -23.40 1.63 22.73
N VAL A 233 -22.46 0.69 22.87
CA VAL A 233 -21.52 0.61 24.00
C VAL A 233 -20.43 1.67 23.83
N ASN A 234 -19.94 1.83 22.61
CA ASN A 234 -18.93 2.81 22.24
C ASN A 234 -19.49 4.22 22.09
N PHE A 235 -20.77 4.36 21.77
CA PHE A 235 -21.40 5.66 21.57
C PHE A 235 -22.74 5.76 22.33
N PRO A 236 -22.73 5.60 23.66
CA PRO A 236 -23.92 5.72 24.48
C PRO A 236 -24.45 7.15 24.44
N SER A 237 -25.71 7.32 24.84
CA SER A 237 -26.27 8.67 25.00
C SER A 237 -25.47 9.42 26.09
N PRO A 238 -25.11 10.70 25.90
CA PRO A 238 -24.34 11.46 26.89
C PRO A 238 -25.04 11.57 28.25
N GLU A 239 -26.36 11.43 28.27
CA GLU A 239 -27.21 11.43 29.46
C GLU A 239 -27.09 10.14 30.29
N SER A 240 -26.66 9.02 29.69
CA SER A 240 -26.54 7.74 30.41
C SER A 240 -25.41 7.72 31.44
N ASN A 241 -24.51 8.71 31.42
CA ASN A 241 -23.30 8.78 32.24
C ASN A 241 -22.33 7.61 32.08
N ILE A 242 -22.52 6.76 31.08
CA ILE A 242 -21.59 5.70 30.72
C ILE A 242 -20.40 6.35 30.00
N ARG A 243 -19.20 6.13 30.54
CA ARG A 243 -17.93 6.54 29.95
C ARG A 243 -17.42 5.40 29.05
N PRO A 244 -17.30 5.59 27.73
CA PRO A 244 -16.80 4.54 26.84
C PRO A 244 -15.28 4.35 26.99
N GLY A 245 -14.78 3.12 26.90
CA GLY A 245 -13.34 2.84 27.07
C GLY A 245 -12.42 3.48 26.03
N TRP A 246 -12.93 3.88 24.85
CA TRP A 246 -12.11 4.67 23.93
C TRP A 246 -11.76 6.07 24.48
N ILE A 247 -12.54 6.62 25.41
CA ILE A 247 -12.18 7.87 26.09
C ILE A 247 -10.95 7.63 26.96
N ASP A 248 -10.93 6.56 27.74
CA ASP A 248 -9.84 6.22 28.64
C ASP A 248 -8.57 5.88 27.87
N ALA A 249 -8.69 5.13 26.78
CA ALA A 249 -7.56 4.89 25.88
C ALA A 249 -6.98 6.19 25.28
N LEU A 250 -7.82 7.17 24.94
CA LEU A 250 -7.36 8.47 24.47
C LEU A 250 -6.77 9.35 25.58
N ASP A 251 -7.25 9.21 26.82
CA ASP A 251 -6.64 9.86 27.97
C ASP A 251 -5.25 9.30 28.25
N THR A 252 -5.06 7.98 28.17
CA THR A 252 -3.74 7.34 28.24
C THR A 252 -2.83 7.81 27.12
N LEU A 253 -3.32 7.83 25.87
CA LEU A 253 -2.57 8.38 24.74
C LEU A 253 -2.08 9.80 25.04
N ASP A 254 -2.95 10.66 25.54
CA ASP A 254 -2.61 12.06 25.79
C ASP A 254 -1.61 12.21 26.96
N CYS A 255 -1.95 11.71 28.14
CA CYS A 255 -1.17 11.90 29.37
C CYS A 255 0.15 11.12 29.36
N GLU A 256 0.13 9.87 28.90
CA GLU A 256 1.30 8.97 29.02
C GLU A 256 2.20 9.04 27.80
N VAL A 257 1.70 9.48 26.64
CA VAL A 257 2.45 9.47 25.39
C VAL A 257 2.63 10.87 24.84
N LEU A 258 1.55 11.61 24.55
CA LEU A 258 1.66 12.90 23.87
C LEU A 258 2.30 13.98 24.76
N GLU A 259 1.89 14.10 26.02
CA GLU A 259 2.44 15.09 26.95
C GLU A 259 3.92 14.81 27.28
N LYS A 260 4.29 13.53 27.46
CA LYS A 260 5.67 13.12 27.73
C LYS A 260 6.60 13.28 26.53
N ASN A 261 6.04 13.43 25.33
CA ASN A 261 6.78 13.62 24.08
C ASN A 261 6.43 14.96 23.40
N ALA A 262 6.16 16.01 24.18
CA ALA A 262 5.64 17.29 23.68
C ALA A 262 6.44 17.89 22.51
N GLU A 263 7.78 17.87 22.56
CA GLU A 263 8.65 18.37 21.47
C GLU A 263 8.44 17.57 20.18
N ARG A 264 8.45 16.24 20.27
CA ARG A 264 8.22 15.33 19.14
C ARG A 264 6.80 15.46 18.55
N VAL A 265 5.82 15.74 19.40
CA VAL A 265 4.43 16.01 18.99
C VAL A 265 4.31 17.31 18.20
N GLU A 266 5.12 18.32 18.56
CA GLU A 266 5.20 19.58 17.81
C GLU A 266 5.79 19.36 16.41
N ASP A 267 6.85 18.56 16.29
CA ASP A 267 7.48 18.22 15.02
C ASP A 267 6.52 17.49 14.06
N LEU A 268 5.74 16.54 14.60
CA LEU A 268 4.67 15.85 13.88
C LEU A 268 3.51 16.79 13.49
N GLY A 269 3.42 17.96 14.11
CA GLY A 269 2.39 18.95 13.87
C GLY A 269 0.98 18.38 14.05
N LEU A 270 0.75 17.67 15.16
CA LEU A 270 -0.57 17.12 15.47
C LEU A 270 -1.64 18.22 15.44
N ARG A 271 -2.74 17.95 14.74
CA ARG A 271 -3.81 18.92 14.59
C ARG A 271 -4.56 19.09 15.90
N ARG A 272 -4.47 20.27 16.51
CA ARG A 272 -5.25 20.63 17.70
C ARG A 272 -6.68 21.11 17.41
N ARG A 273 -7.24 20.72 16.26
CA ARG A 273 -8.63 21.08 15.87
C ARG A 273 -9.56 19.89 16.10
N SER A 274 -10.72 20.13 16.68
CA SER A 274 -11.76 19.11 16.80
C SER A 274 -12.24 18.64 15.43
N GLY A 275 -12.58 17.34 15.33
CA GLY A 275 -13.19 16.78 14.13
C GLY A 275 -14.51 17.46 13.76
N LYS A 276 -14.88 17.42 12.47
CA LYS A 276 -16.20 17.89 12.02
C LYS A 276 -17.31 17.01 12.61
N ARG A 277 -18.50 17.60 12.77
CA ARG A 277 -19.72 16.89 13.16
C ARG A 277 -20.02 15.81 12.11
N VAL A 278 -20.27 14.58 12.55
CA VAL A 278 -20.59 13.47 11.66
C VAL A 278 -22.04 13.05 11.90
N SER A 279 -22.78 12.78 10.83
CA SER A 279 -24.18 12.34 10.89
C SER A 279 -24.29 10.83 10.76
N GLY A 280 -25.21 10.24 11.51
CA GLY A 280 -25.52 8.81 11.48
C GLY A 280 -25.86 8.26 12.86
N LYS A 281 -26.52 7.10 12.90
CA LYS A 281 -26.86 6.40 14.15
C LYS A 281 -25.58 6.25 15.00
N TYR A 282 -25.66 6.63 16.28
CA TYR A 282 -24.55 6.64 17.26
C TYR A 282 -23.47 7.72 17.07
N LYS A 283 -23.16 8.11 15.83
CA LYS A 283 -22.09 9.09 15.51
C LYS A 283 -22.37 10.49 16.06
N GLU A 284 -23.62 10.82 16.30
CA GLU A 284 -24.05 12.09 16.89
C GLU A 284 -23.59 12.26 18.35
N ASN A 285 -23.39 11.15 19.08
CA ASN A 285 -22.94 11.17 20.47
C ASN A 285 -21.43 11.37 20.61
N LYS A 286 -20.64 11.10 19.56
CA LYS A 286 -19.17 11.23 19.60
C LYS A 286 -18.69 12.57 20.16
N LYS A 287 -19.19 13.68 19.62
CA LYS A 287 -18.75 15.02 20.02
C LYS A 287 -19.22 15.36 21.44
N PRO A 288 -20.51 15.20 21.80
CA PRO A 288 -20.96 15.38 23.19
C PRO A 288 -20.20 14.53 24.22
N LEU A 289 -19.88 13.27 23.91
CA LEU A 289 -19.08 12.41 24.79
C LEU A 289 -17.66 12.95 24.96
N ALA A 290 -17.01 13.36 23.87
CA ALA A 290 -15.69 13.99 23.92
C ALA A 290 -15.71 15.30 24.73
N ASP A 291 -16.70 16.16 24.51
CA ASP A 291 -16.83 17.44 25.22
C ASP A 291 -17.05 17.20 26.72
N LYS A 292 -17.82 16.17 27.08
CA LYS A 292 -18.12 15.80 28.47
C LYS A 292 -16.91 15.20 29.20
N TYR A 293 -16.16 14.32 28.54
CA TYR A 293 -15.19 13.46 29.23
C TYR A 293 -13.72 13.81 28.96
N LEU A 294 -13.39 14.49 27.84
CA LEU A 294 -12.01 14.88 27.50
C LEU A 294 -11.69 16.35 27.80
N SER A 295 -12.62 17.10 28.41
CA SER A 295 -12.39 18.42 29.00
C SER A 295 -11.63 19.42 28.10
N GLY A 296 -12.08 19.60 26.86
CA GLY A 296 -11.45 20.52 25.90
C GLY A 296 -10.38 19.89 25.01
N ARG A 297 -9.98 18.63 25.25
CA ARG A 297 -9.06 17.85 24.40
C ARG A 297 -9.75 17.16 23.23
N GLY A 298 -10.74 17.82 22.63
CA GLY A 298 -11.50 17.27 21.49
C GLY A 298 -10.67 17.04 20.22
N TYR A 299 -9.39 17.43 20.20
CA TYR A 299 -8.45 17.08 19.13
C TYR A 299 -8.04 15.61 19.13
N LEU A 300 -8.18 14.90 20.26
CA LEU A 300 -7.92 13.46 20.39
C LEU A 300 -8.96 12.61 19.65
N VAL A 301 -10.07 13.20 19.23
CA VAL A 301 -11.20 12.45 18.64
C VAL A 301 -11.31 12.72 17.13
N GLN A 302 -10.17 12.68 16.45
CA GLN A 302 -10.09 12.67 14.99
C GLN A 302 -10.19 11.22 14.47
N GLY A 303 -10.27 11.05 13.16
CA GLY A 303 -10.42 9.71 12.56
C GLY A 303 -11.85 9.36 12.20
N TYR A 304 -12.14 8.06 12.22
CA TYR A 304 -13.22 7.45 11.45
C TYR A 304 -14.28 6.88 12.39
N THR A 305 -15.52 7.31 12.18
CA THR A 305 -16.68 6.87 12.97
C THR A 305 -17.37 5.64 12.39
N ASP A 306 -16.79 5.01 11.37
CA ASP A 306 -17.33 3.84 10.67
C ASP A 306 -16.96 2.50 11.32
N GLY A 307 -16.42 2.55 12.54
CA GLY A 307 -15.97 1.37 13.27
C GLY A 307 -14.45 1.17 13.24
N TRP A 308 -13.69 2.01 12.53
CA TRP A 308 -12.25 1.77 12.37
C TRP A 308 -11.42 2.23 13.58
N ALA A 309 -11.28 3.55 13.80
CA ALA A 309 -10.49 4.08 14.91
C ALA A 309 -10.72 5.58 15.17
N LEU A 310 -10.52 5.99 16.43
CA LEU A 310 -10.49 7.39 16.88
C LEU A 310 -9.13 7.73 17.49
N GLY A 311 -8.62 8.94 17.23
CA GLY A 311 -7.32 9.37 17.72
C GLY A 311 -6.85 10.70 17.15
N VAL A 312 -5.55 10.85 16.93
CA VAL A 312 -4.89 12.08 16.48
C VAL A 312 -4.41 11.98 15.03
N ARG A 313 -4.21 13.14 14.41
CA ARG A 313 -3.78 13.26 13.02
C ARG A 313 -2.74 14.36 12.86
N SER A 314 -1.73 14.12 12.04
CA SER A 314 -0.70 15.12 11.74
C SER A 314 -1.18 16.22 10.79
N ARG A 315 -0.36 17.26 10.65
CA ARG A 315 -0.46 18.23 9.55
C ARG A 315 -0.16 17.55 8.20
N SER A 316 -0.17 18.34 7.12
CA SER A 316 0.44 17.87 5.87
C SER A 316 1.95 17.74 6.10
N LEU A 317 2.50 16.58 5.77
CA LEU A 317 3.94 16.35 5.75
C LEU A 317 4.42 16.29 4.29
N SER A 318 5.62 16.80 4.02
CA SER A 318 6.34 16.48 2.78
C SER A 318 6.93 15.07 2.85
N PHE A 319 7.53 14.61 1.75
CA PHE A 319 8.25 13.35 1.76
C PHE A 319 9.49 13.38 2.66
N ASP A 320 10.26 14.48 2.64
CA ASP A 320 11.50 14.60 3.41
C ASP A 320 11.25 14.54 4.92
N GLU A 321 10.07 14.99 5.36
CA GLU A 321 9.64 14.93 6.76
C GLU A 321 9.14 13.53 7.17
N LEU A 322 8.86 12.64 6.20
CA LEU A 322 8.06 11.43 6.45
C LEU A 322 8.82 10.35 7.22
N SER A 323 10.11 10.14 6.93
CA SER A 323 10.89 9.07 7.60
C SER A 323 11.07 9.39 9.08
N GLU A 324 11.48 10.62 9.43
CA GLU A 324 11.62 11.06 10.82
C GLU A 324 10.27 11.07 11.56
N ALA A 325 9.20 11.53 10.90
CA ALA A 325 7.86 11.50 11.46
C ALA A 325 7.37 10.07 11.73
N ALA A 326 7.65 9.11 10.84
CA ALA A 326 7.24 7.72 11.01
C ALA A 326 8.03 7.01 12.12
N GLN A 327 9.32 7.29 12.28
CA GLN A 327 10.11 6.78 13.40
C GLN A 327 9.61 7.34 14.73
N THR A 328 9.32 8.65 14.77
CA THR A 328 8.73 9.30 15.94
C THR A 328 7.35 8.71 16.29
N LEU A 329 6.52 8.47 15.27
CA LEU A 329 5.26 7.77 15.42
C LEU A 329 5.45 6.37 16.01
N ALA A 330 6.36 5.58 15.44
CA ALA A 330 6.60 4.20 15.87
C ALA A 330 7.03 4.14 17.34
N LEU A 331 7.92 5.04 17.77
CA LEU A 331 8.30 5.18 19.18
C LEU A 331 7.11 5.48 20.10
N MET A 332 6.26 6.44 19.74
CA MET A 332 5.08 6.79 20.53
C MET A 332 4.07 5.64 20.57
N VAL A 333 3.90 4.92 19.45
CA VAL A 333 3.02 3.76 19.37
C VAL A 333 3.48 2.65 20.30
N SER A 334 4.78 2.34 20.33
CA SER A 334 5.34 1.33 21.22
C SER A 334 5.26 1.75 22.69
N GLN A 335 5.44 3.04 23.00
CA GLN A 335 5.21 3.57 24.35
C GLN A 335 3.75 3.43 24.78
N TRP A 336 2.81 3.73 23.88
CA TRP A 336 1.39 3.56 24.18
C TRP A 336 1.02 2.11 24.45
N ALA A 337 1.53 1.17 23.64
CA ALA A 337 1.31 -0.25 23.86
C ALA A 337 1.89 -0.73 25.20
N ALA A 338 3.04 -0.20 25.62
CA ALA A 338 3.65 -0.53 26.91
C ALA A 338 2.78 -0.13 28.10
N CYS A 339 1.98 0.94 27.99
CA CYS A 339 1.04 1.36 29.05
C CYS A 339 -0.03 0.32 29.40
N TYR A 340 -0.21 -0.72 28.57
CA TYR A 340 -1.18 -1.79 28.79
C TYR A 340 -0.53 -3.13 29.18
N ARG A 341 0.82 -3.18 29.20
CA ARG A 341 1.58 -4.39 29.53
C ARG A 341 2.15 -4.37 30.95
N ASP A 342 2.21 -3.19 31.56
CA ASP A 342 2.55 -2.95 32.98
C ASP A 342 1.28 -2.93 33.85
#